data_AF-A0A212J3S2-F1
#
_entry.id   AF-A0A212J3S2-F1
#
_cell.length_a   1.000
_cell.length_b   1.000
_cell.length_c   1.000
_cell.angle_alpha   90.00
_cell.angle_beta   90.00
_cell.angle_gamma   90.00
#
_symmetry.space_group_name_H-M   'P 1'
#
loop_
_entity.id
_entity.type
_entity.pdbx_description
1 polymer ?
#
loop_
_entity_poly.entity_id
_entity_poly.type
_entity_poly.pdbx_seq_one_letter_code
_entity_poly.pdbx_strand_id
1 'polypeptide(L)'
;MSGREYYVVGGEYADTGFTRVATGAALETHGPMSEREAHVLWRSLTARTVDNAMVRYFVENRAAVEPVYVVGGEYADTGFERLAPNGAIEVYGPFTPADAVAQWRAKTAATVDSCLHRYDLVGADELEAFTARVAG
;
A
#
# COMPACT_ATOMS: atom_id res chain seq x y z
N MET A 1 4.98 -6.12 -16.32
CA MET A 1 6.12 -6.07 -15.39
C MET A 1 5.75 -5.06 -14.31
N SER A 2 5.37 -5.52 -13.11
CA SER A 2 5.26 -4.61 -11.95
C SER A 2 6.68 -4.23 -11.57
N GLY A 3 7.17 -3.15 -12.19
CA GLY A 3 8.53 -2.65 -12.00
C GLY A 3 8.59 -1.99 -10.63
N ARG A 4 9.13 -2.70 -9.64
CA ARG A 4 9.49 -2.06 -8.37
C ARG A 4 10.62 -1.08 -8.67
N GLU A 5 10.31 0.20 -8.66
CA GLU A 5 11.30 1.25 -8.84
C GLU A 5 11.90 1.61 -7.49
N TYR A 6 13.20 1.37 -7.34
CA TYR A 6 13.92 1.74 -6.13
C TYR A 6 14.61 3.08 -6.35
N TYR A 7 14.61 3.90 -5.30
CA TYR A 7 15.26 5.18 -5.24
C TYR A 7 16.14 5.23 -3.99
N VAL A 8 17.29 5.90 -4.06
CA VAL A 8 18.09 6.23 -2.89
C VAL A 8 17.84 7.70 -2.56
N VAL A 9 17.29 7.98 -1.39
CA VAL A 9 16.91 9.33 -0.96
C VAL A 9 17.62 9.67 0.33
N GLY A 10 18.17 10.87 0.42
CA GLY A 10 18.90 11.29 1.61
C GLY A 10 19.64 12.60 1.46
N GLY A 11 20.30 13.00 2.53
CA GLY A 11 20.97 14.28 2.63
C GLY A 11 21.23 14.64 4.08
N GLU A 12 21.44 15.93 4.35
CA GLU A 12 21.72 16.44 5.69
C GLU A 12 20.43 16.79 6.45
N TYR A 13 20.38 16.35 7.70
CA TYR A 13 19.27 16.55 8.62
C TYR A 13 19.69 17.48 9.78
N ALA A 14 18.71 18.16 10.36
CA ALA A 14 18.91 19.04 11.51
C ALA A 14 18.89 18.28 12.85
N ASP A 15 18.56 17.00 12.83
CA ASP A 15 18.42 16.14 13.99
C ASP A 15 18.89 14.72 13.69
N THR A 16 19.34 14.02 14.74
CA THR A 16 19.78 12.62 14.67
C THR A 16 18.63 11.61 14.57
N GLY A 17 17.38 12.08 14.67
CA GLY A 17 16.19 11.30 14.33
C GLY A 17 15.91 11.27 12.83
N PHE A 18 16.62 12.08 12.03
CA PHE A 18 16.44 12.22 10.59
C PHE A 18 15.01 12.61 10.21
N THR A 19 14.36 13.44 11.05
CA THR A 19 12.97 13.84 10.86
C THR A 19 12.82 15.20 10.18
N ARG A 20 13.85 16.06 10.26
CA ARG A 20 13.86 17.39 9.67
C ARG A 20 15.13 17.63 8.86
N VAL A 21 14.96 18.10 7.64
CA VAL A 21 16.07 18.47 6.76
C VAL A 21 16.83 19.68 7.34
N ALA A 22 18.15 19.70 7.21
CA ALA A 22 18.98 20.80 7.67
C ALA A 22 18.64 22.12 6.95
N THR A 23 18.77 23.25 7.64
CA THR A 23 18.48 24.57 7.07
C THR A 23 19.37 24.85 5.86
N GLY A 24 18.77 25.12 4.71
CA GLY A 24 19.50 25.38 3.46
C GLY A 24 19.97 24.11 2.73
N ALA A 25 19.74 22.92 3.28
CA ALA A 25 19.97 21.66 2.60
C ALA A 25 18.70 21.20 1.85
N ALA A 26 18.90 20.34 0.84
CA ALA A 26 17.85 19.63 0.14
C ALA A 26 18.18 18.14 0.12
N LEU A 27 17.15 17.28 0.15
CA LEU A 27 17.35 15.85 -0.01
C LEU A 27 17.62 15.53 -1.48
N GLU A 28 18.66 14.74 -1.71
CA GLU A 28 18.97 14.16 -3.00
C GLU A 28 18.07 12.93 -3.23
N THR A 29 17.68 12.71 -4.49
CA THR A 29 16.93 11.53 -4.91
C THR A 29 17.61 10.93 -6.12
N HIS A 30 18.02 9.66 -6.01
CA HIS A 30 18.71 8.92 -7.06
C HIS A 30 17.86 7.73 -7.49
N GLY A 31 17.42 7.68 -8.75
CA GLY A 31 16.58 6.62 -9.31
C GLY A 31 15.75 7.11 -10.50
N PRO A 32 14.89 6.27 -11.10
CA PRO A 32 14.61 4.88 -10.73
C PRO A 32 15.76 3.92 -11.05
N MET A 33 15.94 2.87 -10.24
CA MET A 33 16.89 1.79 -10.48
C MET A 33 16.40 0.45 -9.90
N SER A 34 17.13 -0.64 -10.18
CA SER A 34 16.85 -1.94 -9.56
C SER A 34 17.19 -1.94 -8.07
N GLU A 35 16.60 -2.87 -7.32
CA GLU A 35 16.88 -3.05 -5.87
C GLU A 35 18.38 -3.21 -5.60
N ARG A 36 19.05 -4.03 -6.43
CA ARG A 36 20.48 -4.29 -6.30
C ARG A 36 21.30 -3.02 -6.50
N GLU A 37 21.00 -2.24 -7.52
CA GLU A 37 21.68 -0.97 -7.81
C GLU A 37 21.44 0.04 -6.68
N ALA A 38 20.21 0.14 -6.18
CA ALA A 38 19.86 1.02 -5.07
C ALA A 38 20.67 0.70 -3.81
N HIS A 39 20.78 -0.58 -3.45
CA HIS A 39 21.60 -0.98 -2.29
C HIS A 39 23.10 -0.76 -2.50
N VAL A 40 23.62 -0.90 -3.72
CA VAL A 40 25.03 -0.59 -4.02
C VAL A 40 25.29 0.91 -3.87
N LEU A 41 24.44 1.75 -4.47
CA LEU A 41 24.56 3.20 -4.38
C LEU A 41 24.40 3.69 -2.93
N TRP A 42 23.39 3.20 -2.22
CA TRP A 42 23.15 3.52 -0.82
C TRP A 42 24.37 3.22 0.06
N ARG A 43 25.00 2.04 -0.10
CA ARG A 43 26.25 1.71 0.62
C ARG A 43 27.39 2.66 0.26
N SER A 44 27.53 3.03 -1.01
CA SER A 44 28.56 3.97 -1.45
C SER A 44 28.37 5.35 -0.85
N LEU A 45 27.15 5.91 -0.89
CA LEU A 45 26.83 7.21 -0.31
C LEU A 45 27.03 7.20 1.21
N THR A 46 26.52 6.18 1.90
CA THR A 46 26.70 6.03 3.35
C THR A 46 28.17 5.97 3.75
N ALA A 47 29.00 5.23 3.00
CA ALA A 47 30.43 5.15 3.27
C ALA A 47 31.15 6.49 3.05
N ARG A 48 30.74 7.29 2.06
CA ARG A 48 31.31 8.63 1.80
C ARG A 48 30.94 9.64 2.87
N THR A 49 29.82 9.45 3.56
CA THR A 49 29.28 10.40 4.55
C THR A 49 29.35 9.86 5.97
N VAL A 50 30.12 8.81 6.22
CA VAL A 50 30.15 8.08 7.51
C VAL A 50 30.56 8.96 8.69
N ASP A 51 31.41 9.97 8.44
CA ASP A 51 31.90 10.89 9.47
C ASP A 51 30.90 12.02 9.79
N ASN A 52 29.83 12.18 9.01
CA ASN A 52 28.77 13.14 9.28
C ASN A 52 27.53 12.45 9.84
N ALA A 53 27.37 12.50 11.16
CA ALA A 53 26.24 11.91 11.87
C ALA A 53 24.87 12.51 11.49
N MET A 54 24.86 13.68 10.84
CA MET A 54 23.65 14.36 10.38
C MET A 54 23.28 14.00 8.95
N VAL A 55 24.11 13.24 8.22
CA VAL A 55 23.81 12.82 6.85
C VAL A 55 23.35 11.37 6.83
N ARG A 56 22.19 11.13 6.21
CA ARG A 56 21.67 9.77 6.05
C ARG A 56 20.94 9.58 4.74
N TYR A 57 21.17 8.40 4.14
CA TYR A 57 20.49 7.93 2.96
C TYR A 57 19.67 6.67 3.28
N PHE A 58 18.56 6.52 2.58
CA PHE A 58 17.63 5.39 2.68
C PHE A 58 17.30 4.87 1.28
N VAL A 59 16.97 3.59 1.18
CA VAL A 59 16.41 3.00 -0.04
C VAL A 59 14.90 3.05 0.07
N GLU A 60 14.25 3.76 -0.83
CA GLU A 60 12.80 3.81 -0.97
C GLU A 60 12.38 2.89 -2.12
N ASN A 61 11.35 2.08 -1.88
CA ASN A 61 10.64 1.38 -2.94
C ASN A 61 9.41 2.20 -3.32
N ARG A 62 9.41 2.79 -4.51
CA ARG A 62 8.31 3.59 -5.05
C ARG A 62 7.54 2.84 -6.14
N ALA A 63 7.51 1.50 -6.09
CA ALA A 63 6.63 0.72 -6.94
C ALA A 63 5.21 1.28 -6.88
N ALA A 64 4.57 1.38 -8.05
CA ALA A 64 3.13 1.57 -8.10
C ALA A 64 2.50 0.40 -7.33
N VAL A 65 1.88 0.71 -6.19
CA VAL A 65 1.16 -0.29 -5.42
C VAL A 65 -0.17 -0.48 -6.12
N GLU A 66 -0.42 -1.70 -6.58
CA GLU A 66 -1.68 -2.02 -7.25
C GLU A 66 -2.84 -1.71 -6.29
N PRO A 67 -3.87 -0.97 -6.75
CA PRO A 67 -4.97 -0.57 -5.89
C PRO A 67 -5.79 -1.80 -5.47
N VAL A 68 -6.16 -1.82 -4.20
CA VAL A 68 -6.98 -2.87 -3.59
C VAL A 68 -8.35 -2.29 -3.25
N TYR A 69 -9.39 -3.10 -3.43
CA TYR A 69 -10.77 -2.75 -3.10
C TYR A 69 -11.29 -3.67 -2.00
N VAL A 70 -12.13 -3.12 -1.13
CA VAL A 70 -12.96 -3.92 -0.22
C VAL A 70 -14.30 -4.13 -0.91
N VAL A 71 -14.69 -5.37 -1.12
CA VAL A 71 -15.92 -5.72 -1.83
C VAL A 71 -16.76 -6.67 -1.01
N GLY A 72 -18.08 -6.52 -1.02
CA GLY A 72 -18.96 -7.40 -0.27
C GLY A 72 -20.31 -6.79 0.06
N GLY A 73 -20.99 -7.35 1.04
CA GLY A 73 -22.33 -6.92 1.44
C GLY A 73 -23.09 -8.07 2.07
N GLU A 74 -24.42 -7.98 2.04
CA GLU A 74 -25.31 -9.01 2.55
C GLU A 74 -25.55 -10.12 1.52
N TYR A 75 -25.34 -11.37 1.93
CA TYR A 75 -25.57 -12.56 1.11
C TYR A 75 -26.89 -13.23 1.45
N ALA A 76 -27.46 -13.96 0.48
CA ALA A 76 -28.74 -14.65 0.64
C ALA A 76 -28.65 -15.82 1.65
N ASP A 77 -27.46 -16.40 1.80
CA ASP A 77 -27.20 -17.55 2.65
C ASP A 77 -25.71 -17.62 3.03
N THR A 78 -25.37 -18.59 3.87
CA THR A 78 -24.00 -18.82 4.35
C THR A 78 -23.07 -19.47 3.31
N GLY A 79 -23.54 -19.71 2.10
CA GLY A 79 -22.70 -20.11 0.97
C GLY A 79 -21.92 -18.94 0.38
N PHE A 80 -22.40 -17.70 0.59
CA PHE A 80 -21.78 -16.47 0.10
C PHE A 80 -21.56 -16.44 -1.42
N GLU A 81 -22.43 -17.12 -2.17
CA GLU A 81 -22.36 -17.18 -3.64
C GLU A 81 -23.22 -16.09 -4.29
N ARG A 82 -24.32 -15.71 -3.64
CA ARG A 82 -25.33 -14.78 -4.17
C ARG A 82 -25.71 -13.74 -3.12
N LEU A 83 -25.90 -12.50 -3.55
CA LEU A 83 -26.37 -11.42 -2.68
C LEU A 83 -27.80 -11.65 -2.19
N ALA A 84 -28.14 -11.03 -1.06
CA ALA A 84 -29.49 -11.05 -0.52
C ALA A 84 -30.50 -10.45 -1.52
N PRO A 85 -31.79 -10.82 -1.47
CA PRO A 85 -32.81 -10.22 -2.33
C PRO A 85 -32.86 -8.70 -2.14
N ASN A 86 -32.65 -7.94 -3.22
CA ASN A 86 -32.50 -6.47 -3.24
C ASN A 86 -31.19 -5.94 -2.61
N GLY A 87 -30.26 -6.81 -2.23
CA GLY A 87 -28.91 -6.45 -1.82
C GLY A 87 -28.08 -6.00 -3.02
N ALA A 88 -27.31 -4.92 -2.86
CA ALA A 88 -26.35 -4.46 -3.84
C ALA A 88 -24.93 -4.80 -3.37
N ILE A 89 -24.06 -5.13 -4.32
CA ILE A 89 -22.64 -5.31 -4.00
C ILE A 89 -22.05 -3.95 -3.61
N GLU A 90 -21.43 -3.90 -2.45
CA GLU A 90 -20.70 -2.72 -1.97
C GLU A 90 -19.24 -2.84 -2.43
N VAL A 91 -18.72 -1.75 -3.01
CA VAL A 91 -17.33 -1.65 -3.44
C VAL A 91 -16.74 -0.39 -2.82
N TYR A 92 -15.64 -0.55 -2.08
CA TYR A 92 -14.91 0.54 -1.45
C TYR A 92 -13.47 0.56 -1.93
N GLY A 93 -12.99 1.73 -2.33
CA GLY A 93 -11.63 1.94 -2.85
C GLY A 93 -11.62 2.91 -4.03
N PRO A 94 -10.49 3.02 -4.75
CA PRO A 94 -9.25 2.25 -4.55
C PRO A 94 -8.51 2.64 -3.26
N PHE A 95 -7.85 1.66 -2.62
CA PHE A 95 -7.02 1.85 -1.42
C PHE A 95 -5.60 1.32 -1.64
N THR A 96 -4.67 1.78 -0.80
CA THR A 96 -3.42 1.04 -0.60
C THR A 96 -3.73 -0.29 0.09
N PRO A 97 -2.88 -1.34 -0.02
CA PRO A 97 -3.10 -2.61 0.67
C PRO A 97 -3.25 -2.46 2.18
N ALA A 98 -2.49 -1.54 2.79
CA ALA A 98 -2.59 -1.26 4.22
C ALA A 98 -3.94 -0.64 4.59
N ASP A 99 -4.38 0.38 3.84
CA ASP A 99 -5.68 1.04 4.06
C ASP A 99 -6.84 0.09 3.77
N ALA A 100 -6.74 -0.75 2.73
CA ALA A 100 -7.74 -1.75 2.38
C ALA A 100 -7.98 -2.73 3.53
N VAL A 101 -6.93 -3.24 4.16
CA VAL A 101 -7.03 -4.11 5.35
C VAL A 101 -7.70 -3.39 6.51
N ALA A 102 -7.36 -2.11 6.74
CA ALA A 102 -8.00 -1.33 7.80
C ALA A 102 -9.50 -1.14 7.53
N GLN A 103 -9.88 -0.80 6.30
CA GLN A 103 -11.27 -0.64 5.88
C GLN A 103 -12.06 -1.95 5.97
N TRP A 104 -11.47 -3.05 5.50
CA TRP A 104 -12.07 -4.38 5.60
C TRP A 104 -12.35 -4.78 7.05
N ARG A 105 -11.39 -4.56 7.96
CA ARG A 105 -11.58 -4.80 9.40
C ARG A 105 -12.70 -3.94 9.98
N ALA A 106 -12.72 -2.65 9.64
CA ALA A 106 -13.75 -1.73 10.11
C ALA A 106 -15.14 -2.16 9.65
N LYS A 107 -15.30 -2.56 8.39
CA LYS A 107 -16.58 -3.04 7.84
C LYS A 107 -17.02 -4.35 8.49
N THR A 108 -16.11 -5.32 8.59
CA THR A 108 -16.39 -6.60 9.24
C THR A 108 -16.79 -6.42 10.71
N ALA A 109 -16.12 -5.51 11.42
CA ALA A 109 -16.49 -5.19 12.80
C ALA A 109 -17.85 -4.49 12.91
N ALA A 110 -18.18 -3.59 11.97
CA ALA A 110 -19.45 -2.89 11.94
C ALA A 110 -20.64 -3.83 11.66
N THR A 111 -20.40 -4.96 10.99
CA THR A 111 -21.43 -5.95 10.66
C THR A 111 -21.28 -7.25 11.44
N VAL A 112 -20.60 -7.24 12.58
CA VAL A 112 -20.25 -8.45 13.36
C VAL A 112 -21.46 -9.27 13.79
N ASP A 113 -22.60 -8.61 14.02
CA ASP A 113 -23.84 -9.27 14.45
C ASP A 113 -24.61 -9.90 13.27
N SER A 114 -24.20 -9.66 12.02
CA SER A 114 -24.80 -10.29 10.85
C SER A 114 -23.98 -11.48 10.38
N CYS A 115 -24.56 -12.68 10.43
CA CYS A 115 -23.96 -13.89 9.88
C CYS A 115 -23.93 -13.93 8.34
N LEU A 116 -24.61 -12.99 7.68
CA LEU A 116 -24.76 -12.92 6.22
C LEU A 116 -23.99 -11.75 5.60
N HIS A 117 -23.39 -10.86 6.39
CA HIS A 117 -22.51 -9.83 5.85
C HIS A 117 -21.09 -10.36 5.75
N ARG A 118 -20.52 -10.24 4.55
CA ARG A 118 -19.12 -10.59 4.31
C ARG A 118 -18.48 -9.62 3.35
N TYR A 119 -17.24 -9.29 3.65
CA TYR A 119 -16.38 -8.47 2.81
C TYR A 119 -15.08 -9.22 2.53
N ASP A 120 -14.57 -9.06 1.32
CA ASP A 120 -13.30 -9.61 0.85
C ASP A 120 -12.44 -8.47 0.26
N LEU A 121 -11.15 -8.73 0.10
CA LEU A 121 -10.20 -7.83 -0.55
C LEU A 121 -9.90 -8.34 -1.96
N VAL A 122 -10.01 -7.48 -2.96
CA VAL A 122 -9.74 -7.83 -4.36
C VAL A 122 -8.81 -6.82 -5.02
N GLY A 123 -7.96 -7.31 -5.92
CA GLY A 123 -7.19 -6.44 -6.82
C GLY A 123 -8.07 -5.74 -7.85
N ALA A 124 -7.54 -4.72 -8.52
CA ALA A 124 -8.24 -4.02 -9.60
C ALA A 124 -8.60 -4.95 -10.78
N ASP A 125 -7.74 -5.93 -11.07
CA ASP A 125 -7.92 -6.94 -12.10
C ASP A 125 -8.96 -8.00 -11.73
N GLU A 126 -9.21 -8.21 -10.44
CA GLU A 126 -10.18 -9.19 -9.92
C GLU A 126 -11.57 -8.59 -9.67
N LEU A 127 -11.68 -7.25 -9.61
CA LEU A 127 -12.91 -6.55 -9.21
C LEU A 127 -14.10 -6.87 -10.13
N GLU A 128 -13.90 -6.79 -11.44
CA GLU A 128 -14.96 -7.08 -12.42
C GLU A 128 -15.41 -8.54 -12.33
N ALA A 129 -14.47 -9.47 -12.25
CA ALA A 129 -14.76 -10.89 -12.11
C ALA A 129 -15.51 -11.20 -10.80
N PHE A 130 -15.13 -10.56 -9.70
CA PHE A 130 -15.79 -10.72 -8.41
C PHE A 130 -17.24 -10.22 -8.47
N THR A 131 -17.45 -9.00 -8.97
CA THR A 131 -18.77 -8.37 -9.04
C THR A 131 -19.72 -9.13 -9.97
N ALA A 132 -19.22 -9.62 -11.12
CA ALA A 132 -19.99 -10.45 -12.03
C ALA A 132 -20.43 -11.78 -11.40
N ARG A 133 -19.57 -12.40 -10.58
CA ARG A 133 -19.84 -13.70 -9.92
C ARG A 133 -21.01 -13.62 -8.93
N VAL A 134 -21.09 -12.55 -8.14
CA VAL A 134 -22.06 -12.41 -7.03
C VAL A 134 -23.38 -11.76 -7.43
N ALA A 135 -23.44 -11.16 -8.63
CA ALA A 135 -24.64 -10.55 -9.20
C ALA A 135 -25.56 -11.54 -9.94
N GLY A 136 -25.11 -12.77 -10.20
CA GLY A 136 -25.88 -13.86 -10.83
C GLY A 136 -26.65 -14.71 -9.83
#